data_AF-A0A7M2X542-F1
#
_entry.id   AF-A0A7M2X542-F1
#
_cell.length_a   1.000
_cell.length_b   1.000
_cell.length_c   1.000
_cell.angle_alpha   90.00
_cell.angle_beta   90.00
_cell.angle_gamma   90.00
#
_symmetry.space_group_name_H-M   'P 1'
#
loop_
_entity.id
_entity.type
_entity.pdbx_description
1 polymer ?
#
loop_
_entity_poly.entity_id
_entity_poly.type
_entity_poly.pdbx_seq_one_letter_code
_entity_poly.pdbx_strand_id
1 'polypeptide(L)' 'MTEPTKPGAGNQGESERHLEESIASVREALTGLRYGAVQLTVHEGRVVQIDVTEKRRLKPN' A
#
# COMPACT_ATOMS: atom_id res chain seq x y z
N MET A 1 -1.21 11.48 -40.77
CA MET A 1 -1.62 10.89 -39.48
C MET A 1 -0.41 10.97 -38.57
N THR A 2 -0.41 11.93 -37.64
CA THR A 2 0.70 12.11 -36.70
C THR A 2 0.22 11.51 -35.38
N GLU A 3 0.68 10.32 -35.04
CA GLU A 3 0.44 9.74 -33.71
C GLU A 3 1.17 10.59 -32.66
N PRO A 4 0.52 10.89 -31.52
CA PRO A 4 1.08 11.78 -30.52
C PRO A 4 2.21 11.06 -29.78
N THR A 5 3.40 11.64 -29.82
CA THR A 5 4.45 11.30 -28.88
C THR A 5 3.99 11.72 -27.47
N LYS A 6 3.84 10.74 -26.57
CA LYS A 6 3.81 10.97 -25.12
C LYS A 6 5.09 10.37 -24.53
N PRO A 7 6.21 11.11 -24.47
CA PRO A 7 7.37 10.69 -23.71
C PRO A 7 7.18 11.18 -22.26
N GLY A 8 6.93 10.26 -21.32
CA GLY A 8 6.90 10.62 -19.89
C GLY A 8 6.26 9.65 -18.90
N ALA A 9 5.60 8.57 -19.34
CA ALA A 9 4.83 7.69 -18.45
C ALA A 9 5.62 6.50 -17.86
N GLY A 10 6.95 6.55 -17.85
CA GLY A 10 7.80 5.44 -17.42
C GLY A 10 7.79 5.21 -15.90
N ASN A 11 7.76 6.26 -15.09
CA ASN A 11 8.04 6.15 -13.64
C ASN A 11 6.78 6.24 -12.75
N GLN A 12 5.72 6.88 -13.24
CA GLN A 12 4.48 7.07 -12.47
C GLN A 12 3.60 5.81 -12.45
N GLY A 13 3.57 5.05 -13.55
CA GLY A 13 2.80 3.80 -13.62
C GLY A 13 3.38 2.68 -12.75
N GLU A 14 4.69 2.67 -12.52
CA GLU A 14 5.37 1.70 -11.65
C GLU A 14 5.10 2.02 -10.19
N SER A 15 5.23 3.30 -9.81
CA SER A 15 4.95 3.78 -8.46
C SER A 15 3.49 3.55 -8.07
N GLU A 16 2.55 3.80 -9.00
CA GLU A 16 1.13 3.53 -8.80
C GLU A 16 0.85 2.03 -8.62
N ARG A 17 1.46 1.16 -9.44
CA ARG A 17 1.32 -0.30 -9.28
C ARG A 17 1.87 -0.78 -7.93
N HIS A 18 3.02 -0.28 -7.52
CA HIS A 18 3.60 -0.59 -6.21
C HIS A 18 2.73 -0.09 -5.06
N LEU A 19 2.08 1.07 -5.21
CA LEU A 19 1.12 1.58 -4.26
C LEU A 19 -0.13 0.70 -4.21
N GLU A 20 -0.68 0.30 -5.35
CA GLU A 20 -1.83 -0.61 -5.43
C GLU A 20 -1.53 -1.96 -4.76
N GLU A 21 -0.37 -2.56 -5.02
CA GLU A 21 0.08 -3.80 -4.36
C GLU A 21 0.23 -3.64 -2.84
N SER A 22 0.77 -2.50 -2.41
CA SER A 22 0.90 -2.16 -0.99
C SER A 22 -0.46 -2.01 -0.32
N ILE A 23 -1.40 -1.31 -0.95
CA ILE A 23 -2.77 -1.13 -0.47
C ILE A 23 -3.53 -2.46 -0.45
N ALA A 24 -3.34 -3.32 -1.45
CA ALA A 24 -3.92 -4.67 -1.46
C ALA A 24 -3.43 -5.50 -0.27
N SER A 25 -2.13 -5.47 0.01
CA SER A 25 -1.53 -6.14 1.18
C SER A 25 -2.07 -5.57 2.50
N VAL A 26 -2.21 -4.26 2.61
CA VAL A 26 -2.83 -3.60 3.77
C VAL A 26 -4.30 -3.99 3.91
N ARG A 27 -5.04 -4.10 2.81
CA ARG A 27 -6.46 -4.48 2.83
C ARG A 27 -6.64 -5.92 3.31
N GLU A 28 -5.80 -6.84 2.85
CA GLU A 28 -5.76 -8.23 3.33
C GLU A 28 -5.47 -8.28 4.84
N ALA A 29 -4.43 -7.55 5.26
CA ALA A 29 -4.07 -7.41 6.66
C ALA A 29 -5.21 -6.83 7.52
N LEU A 30 -5.84 -5.73 7.08
CA LEU A 30 -6.99 -5.10 7.73
C LEU A 30 -8.23 -6.00 7.76
N THR A 31 -8.40 -6.87 6.76
CA THR A 31 -9.52 -7.83 6.71
C THR A 31 -9.38 -8.90 7.79
N GLY A 32 -8.15 -9.33 8.10
CA GLY A 32 -7.85 -10.22 9.23
C GLY A 32 -7.80 -9.49 10.59
N LEU A 33 -7.44 -8.20 10.58
CA LEU A 33 -7.32 -7.37 11.77
C LEU A 33 -8.69 -7.01 12.35
N ARG A 34 -9.12 -7.71 13.41
CA ARG A 34 -10.29 -7.26 14.19
C ARG A 34 -10.01 -5.97 14.98
N TYR A 35 -8.79 -5.81 15.46
CA TYR A 35 -8.30 -4.66 16.21
C TYR A 35 -6.78 -4.58 16.02
N GLY A 36 -6.22 -3.38 15.84
CA GLY A 36 -4.79 -3.20 15.61
C GLY A 36 -4.46 -1.82 15.08
N ALA A 37 -3.26 -1.65 14.54
CA ALA A 37 -2.80 -0.44 13.88
C ALA A 37 -2.00 -0.82 12.63
N VAL A 38 -2.14 -0.05 11.55
CA VAL A 38 -1.30 -0.19 10.36
C VAL A 38 -0.50 1.09 10.20
N GLN A 39 0.81 0.97 10.15
CA GLN A 39 1.71 2.08 9.84
C GLN A 39 2.26 1.91 8.43
N LEU A 40 2.06 2.93 7.60
CA LEU A 40 2.63 3.00 6.26
C LEU A 40 3.73 4.05 6.23
N THR A 41 4.92 3.67 5.79
CA THR A 41 6.02 4.60 5.58
C THR A 41 6.21 4.81 4.09
N VAL A 42 6.03 6.06 3.65
CA VAL A 42 6.22 6.48 2.26
C VAL A 42 7.47 7.35 2.19
N HIS A 43 8.43 6.97 1.36
CA HIS A 43 9.60 7.78 1.05
C HIS A 43 9.59 8.03 -0.46
N GLU A 44 9.80 9.28 -0.90
CA GLU A 44 9.96 9.63 -2.33
C GLU A 44 8.81 9.13 -3.25
N GLY A 45 7.56 9.13 -2.76
CA GLY A 45 6.40 8.68 -3.54
C GLY A 45 6.23 7.16 -3.65
N ARG A 46 7.09 6.39 -2.98
CA ARG A 46 7.02 4.92 -2.90
C ARG A 46 6.79 4.48 -1.46
N VAL A 47 5.89 3.53 -1.27
CA VAL A 47 5.73 2.84 0.01
C VAL A 47 6.99 1.99 0.21
N VAL A 48 7.71 2.23 1.31
CA VAL A 48 8.93 1.48 1.64
C VAL A 48 8.73 0.55 2.82
N GLN A 49 7.72 0.79 3.64
CA GLN A 49 7.43 -0.05 4.79
C GLN A 49 5.94 -0.11 5.07
N ILE A 50 5.48 -1.31 5.41
CA ILE A 50 4.12 -1.60 5.86
C ILE A 50 4.27 -2.38 7.15
N ASP A 51 3.95 -1.74 8.28
CA ASP A 51 3.89 -2.40 9.58
C ASP A 51 2.43 -2.67 9.92
N VAL A 52 2.09 -3.94 10.04
CA VAL A 52 0.76 -4.40 10.43
C VAL A 52 0.84 -4.89 11.86
N THR A 53 0.37 -4.09 12.80
CA THR A 53 0.32 -4.46 14.21
C THR A 53 -1.09 -4.96 14.55
N GLU A 54 -1.27 -6.28 14.63
CA GLU A 54 -2.52 -6.87 15.11
C GLU A 54 -2.61 -6.80 16.65
N LYS A 55 -3.59 -6.07 17.18
CA LYS A 55 -3.89 -6.04 18.62
C LYS A 55 -5.15 -6.86 18.90
N ARG A 56 -4.99 -8.16 19.11
CA ARG A 56 -6.10 -8.97 19.63
C ARG A 56 -6.36 -8.60 21.09
N ARG A 57 -7.56 -8.09 21.40
CA ARG A 57 -8.03 -8.07 22.80
C ARG A 57 -8.18 -9.52 23.25
N LEU A 58 -7.23 -10.00 24.03
CA LEU A 58 -7.46 -11.13 24.93
C LEU A 58 -8.56 -10.66 25.88
N LYS A 59 -9.81 -11.08 25.65
CA LYS A 59 -10.86 -10.88 26.65
C LYS A 59 -10.39 -11.64 27.90
N PRO A 60 -10.20 -11.00 29.06
CA PRO A 60 -10.17 -11.75 30.30
C PRO A 60 -11.58 -12.33 30.46
N ASN A 61 -11.71 -13.65 30.31
CA ASN A 61 -12.89 -14.38 30.75
C ASN A 61 -12.46 -15.44 31.73
#